data_AF-A0A6C0K7X9-F1
#
_entry.id   AF-A0A6C0K7X9-F1
#
_cell.length_a   1.000
_cell.length_b   1.000
_cell.length_c   1.000
_cell.angle_alpha   90.00
_cell.angle_beta   90.00
_cell.angle_gamma   90.00
#
_symmetry.space_group_name_H-M   'P 1'
#
loop_
_entity.id
_entity.type
_entity.pdbx_description
1 polymer ?
#
loop_
_entity_poly.entity_id
_entity_poly.type
_entity_poly.pdbx_seq_one_letter_code
_entity_poly.pdbx_strand_id
1 'polypeptide(L)'
;VYNSKTGGTSWNVLGQATNIALGSNSSITGGTSIVIGSNASSGVAANNVIAIGTNAGSNLPNLNNTIYIGSNAGYTPSTSNTLVVQSTSATAPTLQADLSNRRLGVGMVPSYALDVSGTIRSSGPVISTISVSGTSAAALTLTLSTATTYYSLTSTTTVFALTLPASAPPTGTYWVLKNNSRVNYTINVTGGVFNGGDTSYFLQSGIGTTIAYSGTSAGAPLSPAYYTF
;
A
#
# COMPACT_ATOMS: atom_id res chain seq x y z
N VAL A 1 -16.29 14.88 -29.66
CA VAL A 1 -15.24 14.91 -30.71
C VAL A 1 -15.90 15.38 -31.99
N TYR A 2 -15.28 16.37 -32.59
CA TYR A 2 -15.79 17.05 -33.77
C TYR A 2 -15.62 16.14 -34.99
N ASN A 3 -16.72 15.67 -35.58
CA ASN A 3 -16.70 15.13 -36.94
C ASN A 3 -16.73 16.33 -37.89
N SER A 4 -15.56 16.72 -38.40
CA SER A 4 -15.39 17.88 -39.27
C SER A 4 -16.02 17.72 -40.65
N LYS A 5 -16.55 16.54 -41.00
CA LYS A 5 -17.12 16.27 -42.32
C LYS A 5 -18.65 16.33 -42.37
N THR A 6 -19.33 16.22 -41.20
CA THR A 6 -20.80 16.10 -41.15
C THR A 6 -21.51 17.28 -40.47
N GLY A 7 -20.81 18.38 -40.16
CA GLY A 7 -21.47 19.67 -39.93
C GLY A 7 -22.44 19.76 -38.76
N GLY A 8 -22.10 19.20 -37.59
CA GLY A 8 -22.77 19.56 -36.34
C GLY A 8 -24.21 19.06 -36.21
N THR A 9 -24.34 17.79 -35.88
CA THR A 9 -24.96 17.52 -34.59
C THR A 9 -23.81 17.36 -33.63
N SER A 10 -23.74 18.23 -32.61
CA SER A 10 -23.17 17.76 -31.35
C SER A 10 -23.77 16.38 -31.11
N TRP A 11 -23.18 15.57 -30.25
CA TRP A 11 -24.05 14.75 -29.43
C TRP A 11 -24.86 15.68 -28.49
N ASN A 12 -25.52 16.72 -29.03
CA ASN A 12 -26.84 17.10 -28.64
C ASN A 12 -27.70 16.10 -29.35
N VAL A 13 -28.42 15.31 -28.60
CA VAL A 13 -29.68 14.89 -29.18
C VAL A 13 -30.73 15.70 -28.44
N LEU A 14 -31.02 16.87 -29.02
CA LEU A 14 -32.13 17.79 -28.77
C LEU A 14 -32.36 18.39 -27.38
N GLY A 15 -31.32 18.52 -26.59
CA GLY A 15 -31.26 19.47 -25.49
C GLY A 15 -31.15 18.80 -24.14
N GLN A 16 -30.89 17.48 -24.09
CA GLN A 16 -30.77 16.72 -22.83
C GLN A 16 -29.88 15.44 -22.90
N ALA A 17 -28.85 15.37 -23.76
CA ALA A 17 -28.15 14.11 -24.06
C ALA A 17 -27.61 13.37 -22.82
N THR A 18 -27.95 12.09 -22.69
CA THR A 18 -27.59 11.28 -21.52
C THR A 18 -26.30 10.47 -21.70
N ASN A 19 -25.73 10.33 -22.90
CA ASN A 19 -24.53 9.49 -23.13
C ASN A 19 -23.44 10.18 -23.94
N ILE A 20 -22.21 9.68 -23.82
CA ILE A 20 -21.03 10.11 -24.59
C ILE A 20 -20.36 8.87 -25.19
N ALA A 21 -20.22 8.81 -26.52
CA ALA A 21 -19.52 7.74 -27.24
C ALA A 21 -18.55 8.33 -28.28
N LEU A 22 -17.24 8.11 -28.11
CA LEU A 22 -16.18 8.75 -28.90
C LEU A 22 -15.08 7.75 -29.29
N GLY A 23 -14.88 7.51 -30.59
CA GLY A 23 -13.92 6.53 -31.10
C GLY A 23 -14.58 5.59 -32.11
N SER A 24 -13.80 5.05 -33.06
CA SER A 24 -14.33 4.17 -34.10
C SER A 24 -15.12 3.01 -33.48
N ASN A 25 -16.38 2.80 -33.85
CA ASN A 25 -17.32 1.79 -33.30
C ASN A 25 -17.62 1.87 -31.78
N SER A 26 -17.37 3.00 -31.12
CA SER A 26 -17.82 3.20 -29.73
C SER A 26 -19.34 3.45 -29.67
N SER A 27 -20.04 2.85 -28.70
CA SER A 27 -21.53 2.93 -28.63
C SER A 27 -22.05 2.58 -27.24
N ILE A 28 -23.15 3.18 -26.78
CA ILE A 28 -23.92 2.79 -25.58
C ILE A 28 -25.35 3.35 -25.66
N THR A 29 -26.35 2.55 -25.26
CA THR A 29 -27.79 2.85 -25.39
C THR A 29 -28.54 2.96 -24.07
N GLY A 30 -27.94 2.53 -22.95
CA GLY A 30 -28.46 2.80 -21.60
C GLY A 30 -28.06 4.20 -21.16
N GLY A 31 -28.88 4.87 -20.36
CA GLY A 31 -28.75 6.30 -20.08
C GLY A 31 -27.60 6.63 -19.12
N THR A 32 -27.04 7.81 -19.27
CA THR A 32 -26.10 8.41 -18.31
C THR A 32 -24.70 7.75 -18.33
N SER A 33 -24.08 7.59 -19.50
CA SER A 33 -22.82 6.82 -19.68
C SER A 33 -21.73 7.50 -20.52
N ILE A 34 -20.47 7.14 -20.29
CA ILE A 34 -19.28 7.70 -20.96
C ILE A 34 -18.43 6.58 -21.55
N VAL A 35 -18.14 6.69 -22.84
CA VAL A 35 -17.51 5.64 -23.63
C VAL A 35 -16.55 6.28 -24.63
N ILE A 36 -15.26 6.05 -24.47
CA ILE A 36 -14.21 6.78 -25.20
C ILE A 36 -13.09 5.80 -25.56
N GLY A 37 -12.76 5.69 -26.84
CA GLY A 37 -11.76 4.75 -27.38
C GLY A 37 -12.34 3.94 -28.53
N SER A 38 -11.49 3.51 -29.47
CA SER A 38 -11.94 2.64 -30.56
C SER A 38 -12.59 1.38 -29.97
N ASN A 39 -13.83 1.06 -30.37
CA ASN A 39 -14.74 0.01 -29.91
C ASN A 39 -15.04 -0.03 -28.40
N ALA A 40 -14.83 1.07 -27.66
CA ALA A 40 -15.26 1.15 -26.26
C ALA A 40 -16.78 0.94 -26.14
N SER A 41 -17.22 0.16 -25.14
CA SER A 41 -18.62 -0.24 -24.84
C SER A 41 -19.53 -0.68 -26.00
N SER A 42 -19.01 -1.10 -27.16
CA SER A 42 -19.83 -1.35 -28.37
C SER A 42 -21.07 -2.26 -28.13
N GLY A 43 -22.29 -1.73 -28.33
CA GLY A 43 -23.54 -2.52 -28.41
C GLY A 43 -24.31 -2.77 -27.10
N VAL A 44 -24.23 -1.87 -26.13
CA VAL A 44 -24.58 -2.11 -24.71
C VAL A 44 -25.72 -1.22 -24.21
N ALA A 45 -26.67 -1.73 -23.41
CA ALA A 45 -27.84 -0.99 -22.86
C ALA A 45 -27.82 -0.79 -21.32
N ALA A 46 -26.64 -0.48 -20.78
CA ALA A 46 -26.39 -0.27 -19.35
C ALA A 46 -26.42 1.22 -18.95
N ASN A 47 -26.95 1.53 -17.76
CA ASN A 47 -27.02 2.91 -17.26
C ASN A 47 -25.85 3.21 -16.33
N ASN A 48 -25.35 4.44 -16.32
CA ASN A 48 -24.29 4.84 -15.39
C ASN A 48 -22.97 4.06 -15.61
N VAL A 49 -22.47 4.02 -16.84
CA VAL A 49 -21.20 3.35 -17.22
C VAL A 49 -20.13 4.39 -17.54
N ILE A 50 -18.88 4.11 -17.19
CA ILE A 50 -17.71 4.84 -17.71
C ILE A 50 -16.74 3.84 -18.30
N ALA A 51 -16.22 4.12 -19.48
CA ALA A 51 -15.42 3.20 -20.26
C ALA A 51 -14.45 3.99 -21.14
N ILE A 52 -13.19 4.05 -20.77
CA ILE A 52 -12.20 4.96 -21.38
C ILE A 52 -10.93 4.19 -21.75
N GLY A 53 -10.57 4.19 -23.02
CA GLY A 53 -9.46 3.47 -23.63
C GLY A 53 -9.95 2.62 -24.80
N THR A 54 -9.08 2.30 -25.75
CA THR A 54 -9.44 1.41 -26.86
C THR A 54 -10.10 0.14 -26.30
N ASN A 55 -11.34 -0.08 -26.66
CA ASN A 55 -12.25 -1.14 -26.21
C ASN A 55 -12.60 -1.17 -24.70
N ALA A 56 -12.32 -0.14 -23.92
CA ALA A 56 -12.75 -0.10 -22.52
C ALA A 56 -14.27 -0.28 -22.41
N GLY A 57 -14.79 -1.02 -21.43
CA GLY A 57 -16.22 -1.27 -21.24
C GLY A 57 -16.92 -2.05 -22.35
N SER A 58 -16.24 -2.44 -23.44
CA SER A 58 -16.84 -3.11 -24.62
C SER A 58 -17.70 -4.33 -24.25
N ASN A 59 -18.79 -4.62 -24.98
CA ASN A 59 -19.64 -5.82 -24.76
C ASN A 59 -20.20 -5.98 -23.31
N LEU A 60 -20.39 -4.87 -22.59
CA LEU A 60 -21.11 -4.81 -21.31
C LEU A 60 -22.56 -5.38 -21.42
N PRO A 61 -22.95 -6.43 -20.67
CA PRO A 61 -24.38 -6.69 -20.41
C PRO A 61 -24.94 -5.54 -19.54
N ASN A 62 -26.27 -5.40 -19.42
CA ASN A 62 -26.98 -4.25 -18.80
C ASN A 62 -26.63 -3.98 -17.31
N LEU A 63 -25.38 -3.57 -17.03
CA LEU A 63 -24.78 -3.46 -15.72
C LEU A 63 -24.61 -2.01 -15.33
N ASN A 64 -25.26 -1.66 -14.25
CA ASN A 64 -25.42 -0.27 -13.90
C ASN A 64 -24.32 0.15 -12.93
N ASN A 65 -23.90 1.40 -13.00
CA ASN A 65 -22.95 1.98 -12.05
C ASN A 65 -21.55 1.34 -12.17
N THR A 66 -20.93 1.39 -13.33
CA THR A 66 -19.62 0.78 -13.57
C THR A 66 -18.62 1.77 -14.13
N ILE A 67 -17.34 1.56 -13.89
CA ILE A 67 -16.29 2.39 -14.46
C ILE A 67 -15.05 1.57 -14.84
N TYR A 68 -14.55 1.86 -16.03
CA TYR A 68 -13.43 1.21 -16.69
C TYR A 68 -12.51 2.25 -17.32
N ILE A 69 -11.25 2.29 -16.91
CA ILE A 69 -10.26 3.27 -17.36
C ILE A 69 -8.98 2.55 -17.78
N GLY A 70 -8.52 2.72 -19.01
CA GLY A 70 -7.42 1.97 -19.63
C GLY A 70 -7.74 1.40 -20.99
N SER A 71 -6.74 1.23 -21.87
CA SER A 71 -6.93 0.41 -23.08
C SER A 71 -7.44 -0.98 -22.67
N ASN A 72 -8.67 -1.31 -23.07
CA ASN A 72 -9.46 -2.50 -22.70
C ASN A 72 -9.90 -2.61 -21.23
N ALA A 73 -9.87 -1.52 -20.46
CA ALA A 73 -10.37 -1.53 -19.08
C ALA A 73 -11.78 -2.08 -19.04
N GLY A 74 -12.00 -3.10 -18.20
CA GLY A 74 -13.19 -3.95 -18.20
C GLY A 74 -13.95 -3.97 -19.51
N TYR A 75 -13.26 -4.42 -20.55
CA TYR A 75 -13.89 -5.13 -21.65
C TYR A 75 -14.75 -6.28 -21.06
N THR A 76 -16.01 -6.39 -21.43
CA THR A 76 -17.01 -7.40 -20.97
C THR A 76 -17.22 -7.53 -19.45
N PRO A 77 -17.67 -6.51 -18.71
CA PRO A 77 -17.89 -6.55 -17.26
C PRO A 77 -19.13 -7.32 -16.80
N SER A 78 -19.23 -7.59 -15.49
CA SER A 78 -20.23 -8.52 -14.93
C SER A 78 -20.99 -8.03 -13.69
N THR A 79 -20.49 -7.01 -13.00
CA THR A 79 -21.10 -6.50 -11.77
C THR A 79 -21.43 -5.03 -11.89
N SER A 80 -22.58 -4.67 -11.33
CA SER A 80 -22.93 -3.28 -11.04
C SER A 80 -22.11 -2.78 -9.87
N ASN A 81 -21.88 -1.47 -9.80
CA ASN A 81 -21.15 -0.81 -8.71
C ASN A 81 -19.65 -1.17 -8.70
N THR A 82 -18.95 -1.02 -9.83
CA THR A 82 -17.52 -1.42 -9.94
C THR A 82 -16.64 -0.30 -10.49
N LEU A 83 -15.36 -0.36 -10.11
CA LEU A 83 -14.27 0.40 -10.72
C LEU A 83 -13.17 -0.55 -11.17
N VAL A 84 -12.71 -0.37 -12.41
CA VAL A 84 -11.54 -1.03 -13.02
C VAL A 84 -10.63 0.06 -13.59
N VAL A 85 -9.37 0.04 -13.14
CA VAL A 85 -8.31 0.91 -13.66
C VAL A 85 -7.18 0.02 -14.22
N GLN A 86 -6.85 0.24 -15.48
CA GLN A 86 -5.96 -0.52 -16.35
C GLN A 86 -5.14 0.50 -17.11
N SER A 87 -3.85 0.28 -17.29
CA SER A 87 -3.01 1.13 -18.13
C SER A 87 -1.98 0.21 -18.76
N THR A 88 -1.84 0.28 -20.07
CA THR A 88 -0.86 -0.52 -20.83
C THR A 88 0.48 0.25 -21.01
N SER A 89 0.66 1.38 -20.33
CA SER A 89 1.83 2.29 -20.43
C SER A 89 2.79 2.12 -19.25
N ALA A 90 4.10 2.25 -19.53
CA ALA A 90 5.16 1.64 -18.72
C ALA A 90 6.36 2.53 -18.30
N THR A 91 6.23 3.85 -18.05
CA THR A 91 7.28 4.52 -17.24
C THR A 91 7.13 4.23 -15.74
N ALA A 92 5.91 3.91 -15.28
CA ALA A 92 5.62 2.81 -14.37
C ALA A 92 4.14 2.38 -14.51
N PRO A 93 3.79 1.09 -14.39
CA PRO A 93 2.44 0.58 -14.56
C PRO A 93 1.54 0.85 -13.35
N THR A 94 0.27 1.20 -13.62
CA THR A 94 -0.78 1.55 -12.63
C THR A 94 -0.94 0.52 -11.52
N LEU A 95 -1.08 -0.73 -11.92
CA LEU A 95 -0.83 -1.86 -11.07
C LEU A 95 0.33 -2.55 -11.75
N GLN A 96 1.45 -2.67 -11.05
CA GLN A 96 2.60 -3.44 -11.52
C GLN A 96 2.92 -4.48 -10.48
N ALA A 97 2.44 -5.70 -10.61
CA ALA A 97 3.03 -6.78 -9.86
C ALA A 97 4.41 -7.19 -10.45
N ASP A 98 5.48 -7.26 -9.65
CA ASP A 98 6.72 -8.03 -9.94
C ASP A 98 6.68 -9.36 -9.19
N LEU A 99 6.09 -10.35 -9.82
CA LEU A 99 5.80 -11.63 -9.18
C LEU A 99 7.05 -12.51 -8.99
N SER A 100 8.17 -12.26 -9.68
CA SER A 100 9.39 -13.10 -9.65
C SER A 100 10.04 -13.12 -8.27
N ASN A 101 9.93 -12.00 -7.59
CA ASN A 101 10.39 -11.81 -6.24
C ASN A 101 9.22 -11.81 -5.25
N ARG A 102 8.06 -12.34 -5.67
CA ARG A 102 6.78 -12.36 -4.94
C ARG A 102 6.27 -10.98 -4.56
N ARG A 103 6.30 -10.03 -5.50
CA ARG A 103 6.04 -8.61 -5.28
C ARG A 103 4.79 -8.15 -6.01
N LEU A 104 3.82 -7.62 -5.29
CA LEU A 104 2.81 -6.80 -5.94
C LEU A 104 3.27 -5.35 -5.84
N GLY A 105 3.23 -4.64 -6.94
CA GLY A 105 3.36 -3.21 -6.92
C GLY A 105 2.19 -2.54 -7.56
N VAL A 106 2.03 -1.32 -7.12
CA VAL A 106 0.92 -0.47 -7.47
C VAL A 106 1.63 0.82 -7.81
N GLY A 107 1.80 1.10 -9.10
CA GLY A 107 2.48 2.30 -9.56
C GLY A 107 4.02 2.29 -9.57
N MET A 108 4.69 1.14 -9.44
CA MET A 108 6.16 1.06 -9.61
C MET A 108 6.60 -0.34 -9.97
N VAL A 109 7.84 -0.43 -10.43
CA VAL A 109 8.57 -1.70 -10.51
C VAL A 109 8.89 -2.14 -9.10
N PRO A 110 8.24 -3.19 -8.56
CA PRO A 110 8.37 -3.48 -7.16
C PRO A 110 9.64 -4.28 -6.85
N SER A 111 10.20 -4.01 -5.68
CA SER A 111 11.47 -4.47 -5.08
C SER A 111 11.33 -5.16 -3.69
N TYR A 112 10.12 -5.28 -3.13
CA TYR A 112 9.76 -6.15 -1.99
C TYR A 112 8.43 -6.88 -2.17
N ALA A 113 8.13 -7.87 -1.31
CA ALA A 113 6.98 -8.77 -1.47
C ALA A 113 5.61 -8.07 -1.67
N LEU A 114 5.46 -6.84 -1.24
CA LEU A 114 4.41 -5.93 -1.66
C LEU A 114 5.03 -4.54 -1.70
N ASP A 115 5.36 -4.09 -2.90
CA ASP A 115 5.89 -2.76 -3.18
C ASP A 115 4.84 -1.94 -3.88
N VAL A 116 3.86 -1.56 -3.09
CA VAL A 116 3.00 -0.45 -3.46
C VAL A 116 3.90 0.77 -3.57
N SER A 117 4.09 1.27 -4.78
CA SER A 117 4.64 2.61 -4.91
C SER A 117 3.67 3.54 -4.22
N GLY A 118 4.21 4.27 -3.24
CA GLY A 118 3.40 5.07 -2.34
C GLY A 118 2.98 4.31 -1.09
N THR A 119 1.75 4.52 -0.67
CA THR A 119 1.27 4.25 0.70
C THR A 119 0.11 3.24 0.71
N ILE A 120 0.01 2.43 1.77
CA ILE A 120 -0.99 1.34 1.93
C ILE A 120 -1.98 1.72 3.06
N ARG A 121 -3.29 1.45 2.87
CA ARG A 121 -4.38 1.71 3.84
C ARG A 121 -5.22 0.44 4.06
N SER A 122 -5.65 0.17 5.30
CA SER A 122 -6.47 -0.99 5.68
C SER A 122 -7.66 -0.58 6.56
N SER A 123 -8.84 -1.16 6.35
CA SER A 123 -10.07 -0.90 7.13
C SER A 123 -10.64 -2.21 7.69
N GLY A 124 -10.39 -2.46 8.97
CA GLY A 124 -10.63 -3.69 9.74
C GLY A 124 -9.76 -3.61 11.01
N PRO A 125 -9.68 -4.62 11.90
CA PRO A 125 -8.59 -4.71 12.86
C PRO A 125 -7.29 -4.72 12.05
N VAL A 126 -6.72 -3.53 11.91
CA VAL A 126 -5.49 -3.28 11.18
C VAL A 126 -4.45 -4.10 11.92
N ILE A 127 -3.73 -4.98 11.23
CA ILE A 127 -2.41 -5.38 11.71
C ILE A 127 -1.66 -4.04 11.79
N SER A 128 -1.51 -3.50 13.01
CA SER A 128 -0.98 -2.17 13.33
C SER A 128 0.52 -2.04 13.05
N THR A 129 1.03 -2.90 12.20
CA THR A 129 2.43 -3.16 11.95
C THR A 129 2.48 -3.69 10.49
N ILE A 130 3.55 -3.57 9.72
CA ILE A 130 4.89 -3.65 10.22
C ILE A 130 5.85 -3.02 9.19
N SER A 131 6.60 -1.97 9.57
CA SER A 131 7.96 -1.83 9.06
C SER A 131 8.72 -3.02 9.65
N VAL A 132 8.85 -4.12 8.89
CA VAL A 132 9.55 -5.34 9.35
C VAL A 132 10.99 -5.19 8.92
N SER A 133 11.86 -4.86 9.86
CA SER A 133 13.28 -5.07 9.60
C SER A 133 13.66 -6.44 10.13
N GLY A 134 13.91 -7.36 9.20
CA GLY A 134 14.52 -8.64 9.51
C GLY A 134 16.02 -8.44 9.67
N THR A 135 16.56 -8.64 10.86
CA THR A 135 18.01 -8.64 11.08
C THR A 135 18.47 -10.05 11.45
N SER A 136 19.38 -10.59 10.63
CA SER A 136 20.17 -11.79 10.97
C SER A 136 21.47 -11.42 11.69
N ALA A 137 21.80 -10.14 11.78
CA ALA A 137 22.96 -9.66 12.53
C ALA A 137 22.69 -9.78 14.04
N ALA A 138 23.74 -10.05 14.81
CA ALA A 138 23.70 -10.11 16.27
C ALA A 138 23.61 -8.72 16.94
N ALA A 139 23.28 -7.68 16.17
CA ALA A 139 23.17 -6.31 16.64
C ALA A 139 22.06 -5.56 15.91
N LEU A 140 21.45 -4.61 16.60
CA LEU A 140 20.48 -3.67 16.06
C LEU A 140 20.67 -2.29 16.67
N THR A 141 20.73 -1.27 15.82
CA THR A 141 20.70 0.13 16.26
C THR A 141 19.31 0.70 16.02
N LEU A 142 18.63 1.09 17.10
CA LEU A 142 17.38 1.82 17.04
C LEU A 142 17.66 3.29 16.76
N THR A 143 16.86 3.86 15.88
CA THR A 143 16.98 5.26 15.47
C THR A 143 15.61 5.92 15.52
N LEU A 144 15.59 7.25 15.55
CA LEU A 144 14.33 8.00 15.42
C LEU A 144 13.64 7.74 14.08
N SER A 145 14.41 7.46 13.01
CA SER A 145 13.85 7.09 11.70
C SER A 145 13.22 5.70 11.66
N THR A 146 13.46 4.86 12.67
CA THR A 146 12.84 3.55 12.83
C THR A 146 11.87 3.50 14.01
N ALA A 147 11.49 4.64 14.58
CA ALA A 147 10.43 4.71 15.57
C ALA A 147 9.18 3.96 15.08
N THR A 148 8.53 3.19 15.94
CA THR A 148 7.34 2.36 15.63
C THR A 148 7.57 1.21 14.64
N THR A 149 8.83 0.76 14.51
CA THR A 149 9.20 -0.42 13.71
C THR A 149 9.09 -1.69 14.55
N TYR A 150 8.62 -2.78 13.94
CA TYR A 150 8.71 -4.12 14.52
C TYR A 150 9.90 -4.86 13.89
N TYR A 151 10.79 -5.37 14.73
CA TYR A 151 12.01 -6.05 14.33
C TYR A 151 11.83 -7.55 14.49
N SER A 152 12.01 -8.28 13.38
CA SER A 152 12.09 -9.73 13.39
C SER A 152 13.56 -10.14 13.52
N LEU A 153 13.97 -10.49 14.74
CA LEU A 153 15.34 -10.86 15.06
C LEU A 153 15.58 -12.34 14.74
N THR A 154 16.52 -12.65 13.85
CA THR A 154 16.76 -14.02 13.32
C THR A 154 18.21 -14.51 13.47
N SER A 155 19.03 -13.82 14.28
CA SER A 155 20.41 -14.21 14.59
C SER A 155 20.50 -15.61 15.22
N THR A 156 21.59 -16.33 14.97
CA THR A 156 21.90 -17.60 15.64
C THR A 156 22.71 -17.43 16.93
N THR A 157 23.06 -16.19 17.33
CA THR A 157 23.82 -15.88 18.55
C THR A 157 22.92 -15.84 19.79
N THR A 158 23.45 -16.19 20.97
CA THR A 158 22.72 -16.07 22.25
C THR A 158 22.85 -14.70 22.89
N VAL A 159 23.80 -13.87 22.45
CA VAL A 159 23.93 -12.47 22.84
C VAL A 159 23.54 -11.60 21.67
N PHE A 160 22.67 -10.62 21.92
CA PHE A 160 22.18 -9.68 20.92
C PHE A 160 22.43 -8.25 21.41
N ALA A 161 23.21 -7.46 20.69
CA ALA A 161 23.48 -6.07 21.07
C ALA A 161 22.36 -5.15 20.57
N LEU A 162 21.79 -4.35 21.46
CA LEU A 162 20.80 -3.34 21.10
C LEU A 162 21.36 -1.96 21.43
N THR A 163 21.49 -1.09 20.44
CA THR A 163 21.87 0.30 20.66
C THR A 163 20.62 1.16 20.60
N LEU A 164 20.30 1.81 21.72
CA LEU A 164 19.19 2.74 21.84
C LEU A 164 19.59 4.10 21.24
N PRO A 165 18.64 4.92 20.78
CA PRO A 165 18.95 6.23 20.21
C PRO A 165 19.73 7.09 21.22
N ALA A 166 20.79 7.76 20.74
CA ALA A 166 21.61 8.65 21.58
C ALA A 166 20.83 9.89 22.07
N SER A 167 19.77 10.27 21.36
CA SER A 167 18.83 11.31 21.77
C SER A 167 17.52 10.70 22.25
N ALA A 168 16.96 11.26 23.32
CA ALA A 168 15.66 10.86 23.83
C ALA A 168 14.59 11.01 22.72
N PRO A 169 13.89 9.92 22.35
CA PRO A 169 12.81 10.00 21.36
C PRO A 169 11.58 10.69 21.98
N PRO A 170 10.57 11.09 21.18
CA PRO A 170 9.30 11.57 21.73
C PRO A 170 8.64 10.53 22.65
N THR A 171 8.04 10.94 23.76
CA THR A 171 7.25 10.06 24.64
C THR A 171 6.17 9.33 23.84
N GLY A 172 6.04 8.02 24.06
CA GLY A 172 5.16 7.17 23.27
C GLY A 172 5.80 6.62 22.00
N THR A 173 7.07 6.96 21.71
CA THR A 173 7.87 6.19 20.75
C THR A 173 8.06 4.79 21.30
N TYR A 174 7.79 3.80 20.48
CA TYR A 174 8.04 2.41 20.82
C TYR A 174 8.68 1.68 19.64
N TRP A 175 9.39 0.60 19.95
CA TRP A 175 9.81 -0.41 18.99
C TRP A 175 9.28 -1.74 19.48
N VAL A 176 8.97 -2.65 18.57
CA VAL A 176 8.60 -4.01 18.97
C VAL A 176 9.72 -4.93 18.52
N LEU A 177 10.32 -5.66 19.45
CA LEU A 177 11.32 -6.68 19.14
C LEU A 177 10.66 -8.05 19.21
N LYS A 178 10.77 -8.85 18.16
CA LYS A 178 10.36 -10.26 18.16
C LYS A 178 11.57 -11.14 17.95
N ASN A 179 11.84 -12.04 18.90
CA ASN A 179 12.80 -13.11 18.68
C ASN A 179 12.16 -14.21 17.82
N ASN A 180 12.52 -14.26 16.53
CA ASN A 180 12.10 -15.29 15.57
C ASN A 180 13.24 -16.29 15.26
N SER A 181 14.31 -16.30 16.06
CA SER A 181 15.39 -17.28 15.92
C SER A 181 15.04 -18.62 16.58
N ARG A 182 15.99 -19.56 16.53
CA ARG A 182 15.91 -20.83 17.26
C ARG A 182 16.56 -20.77 18.67
N VAL A 183 17.10 -19.62 19.10
CA VAL A 183 17.84 -19.45 20.37
C VAL A 183 17.26 -18.33 21.23
N ASN A 184 17.49 -18.40 22.54
CA ASN A 184 17.16 -17.30 23.44
C ASN A 184 18.24 -16.22 23.35
N TYR A 185 17.84 -14.96 23.44
CA TYR A 185 18.77 -13.84 23.48
C TYR A 185 18.91 -13.31 24.90
N THR A 186 20.14 -13.04 25.32
CA THR A 186 20.45 -11.97 26.27
C THR A 186 20.69 -10.72 25.45
N ILE A 187 19.71 -9.82 25.47
CA ILE A 187 19.81 -8.51 24.84
C ILE A 187 20.63 -7.61 25.76
N ASN A 188 21.78 -7.12 25.28
CA ASN A 188 22.57 -6.12 26.00
C ASN A 188 22.34 -4.75 25.37
N VAL A 189 21.87 -3.79 26.16
CA VAL A 189 21.63 -2.43 25.69
C VAL A 189 22.84 -1.52 25.90
N THR A 190 23.01 -0.62 24.94
CA THR A 190 23.90 0.53 25.01
C THR A 190 23.10 1.77 24.63
N GLY A 191 23.50 2.95 25.12
CA GLY A 191 22.78 4.20 24.86
C GLY A 191 21.51 4.41 25.69
N GLY A 192 21.18 3.50 26.60
CA GLY A 192 20.03 3.60 27.50
C GLY A 192 19.94 2.42 28.48
N VAL A 193 18.90 2.39 29.30
CA VAL A 193 18.63 1.30 30.26
C VAL A 193 17.16 0.90 30.21
N PHE A 194 16.87 -0.34 30.58
CA PHE A 194 15.51 -0.82 30.80
C PHE A 194 14.97 -0.38 32.16
N ASN A 195 13.66 -0.53 32.35
CA ASN A 195 13.00 -0.23 33.62
C ASN A 195 13.68 -1.01 34.76
N GLY A 196 14.13 -0.30 35.80
CA GLY A 196 14.97 -0.86 36.88
C GLY A 196 16.46 -0.56 36.76
N GLY A 197 16.91 0.07 35.66
CA GLY A 197 18.33 0.43 35.45
C GLY A 197 19.16 -0.68 34.80
N ASP A 198 18.52 -1.79 34.43
CA ASP A 198 19.19 -2.93 33.83
C ASP A 198 19.67 -2.61 32.41
N THR A 199 20.87 -3.08 32.10
CA THR A 199 21.45 -3.02 30.75
C THR A 199 21.29 -4.33 29.98
N SER A 200 20.58 -5.29 30.57
CA SER A 200 20.36 -6.59 29.96
C SER A 200 18.91 -7.02 30.09
N TYR A 201 18.40 -7.71 29.07
CA TYR A 201 17.08 -8.29 29.09
C TYR A 201 17.08 -9.64 28.40
N PHE A 202 16.41 -10.60 29.02
CA PHE A 202 16.27 -11.93 28.48
C PHE A 202 15.05 -12.02 27.56
N LEU A 203 15.26 -12.32 26.28
CA LEU A 203 14.19 -12.49 25.28
C LEU A 203 14.16 -13.92 24.73
N GLN A 204 13.15 -14.67 25.17
CA GLN A 204 12.94 -16.06 24.77
C GLN A 204 12.58 -16.19 23.27
N SER A 205 13.03 -17.28 22.64
CA SER A 205 12.67 -17.67 21.27
C SER A 205 11.15 -17.74 21.08
N GLY A 206 10.63 -17.09 20.03
CA GLY A 206 9.20 -17.04 19.73
C GLY A 206 8.41 -16.02 20.56
N ILE A 207 9.03 -15.24 21.47
CA ILE A 207 8.39 -14.17 22.26
C ILE A 207 8.77 -12.80 21.70
N GLY A 208 7.83 -11.84 21.81
CA GLY A 208 8.08 -10.44 21.47
C GLY A 208 7.96 -9.54 22.69
N THR A 209 8.71 -8.45 22.71
CA THR A 209 8.59 -7.38 23.69
C THR A 209 8.42 -6.06 22.99
N THR A 210 7.61 -5.17 23.55
CA THR A 210 7.64 -3.76 23.16
C THR A 210 8.78 -3.12 23.96
N ILE A 211 9.44 -2.12 23.39
CA ILE A 211 10.35 -1.22 24.07
C ILE A 211 9.75 0.15 23.86
N ALA A 212 9.06 0.65 24.87
CA ALA A 212 8.48 1.97 24.85
C ALA A 212 9.41 2.94 25.57
N TYR A 213 9.69 4.08 24.95
CA TYR A 213 10.33 5.17 25.67
C TYR A 213 9.34 5.78 26.67
N SER A 214 9.68 5.72 27.95
CA SER A 214 8.80 6.15 29.05
C SER A 214 8.78 7.66 29.26
N GLY A 215 9.53 8.45 28.48
CA GLY A 215 9.63 9.90 28.68
C GLY A 215 10.48 10.31 29.88
N THR A 216 11.09 9.36 30.59
CA THR A 216 11.89 9.61 31.78
C THR A 216 13.38 9.44 31.47
N SER A 217 14.14 10.52 31.62
CA SER A 217 15.56 10.46 31.96
C SER A 217 15.66 10.36 33.48
N ALA A 218 16.54 9.51 34.03
CA ALA A 218 16.75 9.45 35.48
C ALA A 218 17.35 10.76 35.98
N GLY A 219 16.53 11.77 36.27
CA GLY A 219 16.82 12.91 37.14
C GLY A 219 18.13 13.69 36.92
N ALA A 220 18.88 13.45 35.84
CA ALA A 220 20.21 14.01 35.62
C ALA A 220 20.48 14.13 34.11
N PRO A 221 21.10 15.23 33.65
CA PRO A 221 21.30 15.56 32.24
C PRO A 221 22.25 14.61 31.48
N LEU A 222 22.83 13.62 32.17
CA LEU A 222 23.70 12.58 31.61
C LEU A 222 23.17 11.15 31.85
N SER A 223 21.95 11.02 32.39
CA SER A 223 21.39 9.71 32.70
C SER A 223 20.87 9.01 31.45
N PRO A 224 21.10 7.69 31.29
CA PRO A 224 20.53 6.92 30.19
C PRO A 224 19.00 7.06 30.15
N ALA A 225 18.47 7.13 28.93
CA ALA A 225 17.04 7.11 28.68
C ALA A 225 16.43 5.78 29.17
N TYR A 226 15.29 5.86 29.86
CA TYR A 226 14.56 4.68 30.29
C TYR A 226 13.63 4.16 29.21
N TYR A 227 13.62 2.84 29.08
CA TYR A 227 12.68 2.13 28.24
C TYR A 227 11.95 1.05 29.03
N THR A 228 10.65 0.97 28.84
CA THR A 228 9.78 -0.01 29.49
C THR A 228 9.41 -1.12 28.51
N PHE A 229 9.25 -2.33 29.04
CA PHE A 229 8.75 -3.49 28.30
C PHE A 229 7.23 -3.54 28.27
#